data_AF-A0A419F3J5-F1
#
_entry.id   AF-A0A419F3J5-F1
#
_cell.length_a   1.000
_cell.length_b   1.000
_cell.length_c   1.000
_cell.angle_alpha   90.00
_cell.angle_beta   90.00
_cell.angle_gamma   90.00
#
_symmetry.space_group_name_H-M   'P 1'
#
loop_
_entity.id
_entity.type
_entity.pdbx_description
1 polymer ?
#
loop_
_entity_poly.entity_id
_entity_poly.type
_entity_poly.pdbx_seq_one_letter_code
_entity_poly.pdbx_strand_id
1 'polypeptide(L)'
;MNDRGRKRKGAVVVVVLGILLGAAILFLLLPLPKPAPFLNTSRGQAIEDFLADKNAFGDYLTAIKLLPDMRAWDTRQEDTIVSFSDELFHFLDTDEVTEVGDKVKDYIEKCQPSLQLVRQGIRKNDCVVPEYTSFEEKLPYLAGIRGLARVLVVEGKIKELSGDYYGACENYLDAIRLGNDIAKGGVLIHGLVNLAINGIGLEAIAPTLEKADARSLEMVVKVLGEEESNLVPVSEVMGKEHEILVQYIDYAARDRSRAVNLVSSPMGGGKRRQPGTVDGVLLLVPDNAMNNVAWIYLVLNRGRITRNYRCRLQKVF
;
A
#
# COMPACT_ATOMS: atom_id res chain seq x y z
N MET A 1 -35.24 17.63 -48.84
CA MET A 1 -35.44 17.41 -47.39
C MET A 1 -34.12 16.97 -46.75
N ASN A 2 -33.27 17.86 -46.21
CA ASN A 2 -32.34 17.49 -45.12
C ASN A 2 -31.57 18.65 -44.43
N ASP A 3 -31.91 19.93 -44.66
CA ASP A 3 -31.07 21.02 -44.14
C ASP A 3 -31.47 21.51 -42.72
N ARG A 4 -32.67 21.17 -42.24
CA ARG A 4 -33.12 21.55 -40.89
C ARG A 4 -32.50 20.71 -39.76
N GLY A 5 -32.00 19.51 -40.06
CA GLY A 5 -31.39 18.61 -39.07
C GLY A 5 -29.97 19.01 -38.66
N ARG A 6 -29.22 19.67 -39.56
CA ARG A 6 -27.81 20.04 -39.31
C ARG A 6 -27.68 21.25 -38.37
N LYS A 7 -28.60 22.21 -38.46
CA LYS A 7 -28.64 23.40 -37.59
C LYS A 7 -28.95 23.07 -36.13
N ARG A 8 -29.77 22.04 -35.86
CA ARG A 8 -30.07 21.60 -34.47
C ARG A 8 -28.88 20.90 -33.81
N LYS A 9 -28.10 20.11 -34.54
CA LYS A 9 -26.92 19.43 -33.98
C LYS A 9 -25.81 20.42 -33.61
N GLY A 10 -25.61 21.49 -34.40
CA GLY A 10 -24.64 22.54 -34.09
C GLY A 10 -24.95 23.30 -32.81
N ALA A 11 -26.23 23.63 -32.57
CA ALA A 11 -26.65 24.37 -31.37
C ALA A 11 -26.43 23.57 -30.08
N VAL A 12 -26.70 22.26 -30.09
CA VAL A 12 -26.50 21.40 -28.91
C VAL A 12 -25.02 21.28 -28.53
N VAL A 13 -24.13 21.14 -29.51
CA VAL A 13 -22.68 21.02 -29.25
C VAL A 13 -22.12 22.30 -28.62
N VAL A 14 -22.55 23.47 -29.09
CA VAL A 14 -22.08 24.77 -28.54
C VAL A 14 -22.54 24.96 -27.09
N VAL A 15 -23.77 24.56 -26.75
CA VAL A 15 -24.28 24.65 -25.38
C VAL A 15 -23.53 23.72 -24.44
N VAL A 16 -23.27 22.48 -24.85
CA VAL A 16 -22.51 21.52 -24.02
C VAL A 16 -21.08 21.99 -23.80
N LEU A 17 -20.41 22.51 -24.84
CA LEU A 17 -19.06 23.06 -24.70
C LEU A 17 -19.03 24.27 -23.74
N GLY A 18 -20.04 25.15 -23.82
CA GLY A 18 -20.16 26.30 -22.93
C GLY A 18 -20.34 25.92 -21.46
N ILE A 19 -21.14 24.89 -21.18
CA ILE A 19 -21.34 24.38 -19.81
C ILE A 19 -20.04 23.77 -19.27
N LEU A 20 -19.33 22.98 -20.07
CA LEU A 20 -18.05 22.37 -19.68
C LEU A 20 -16.97 23.43 -19.41
N LEU A 21 -16.89 24.46 -20.27
CA LEU A 21 -15.94 25.56 -20.07
C LEU A 21 -16.27 26.38 -18.81
N GLY A 22 -17.57 26.64 -18.57
CA GLY A 22 -18.05 27.34 -17.37
C GLY A 22 -17.74 26.56 -16.09
N ALA A 23 -17.94 25.25 -16.08
CA ALA A 23 -17.59 24.39 -14.94
C ALA A 23 -16.09 24.36 -14.67
N ALA A 24 -15.25 24.30 -15.71
CA ALA A 24 -13.80 24.35 -15.57
C ALA A 24 -13.30 25.70 -15.02
N ILE A 25 -13.88 26.81 -15.49
CA ILE A 25 -13.54 28.15 -14.97
C ILE A 25 -14.00 28.31 -13.52
N LEU A 26 -15.20 27.82 -13.18
CA LEU A 26 -15.70 27.86 -11.80
C LEU A 26 -14.80 27.04 -10.86
N PHE A 27 -14.35 25.86 -11.30
CA PHE A 27 -13.42 25.02 -10.54
C PHE A 27 -12.06 25.71 -10.31
N LEU A 28 -11.57 26.47 -11.28
CA LEU A 28 -10.33 27.26 -11.15
C LEU A 28 -10.48 28.50 -10.25
N LEU A 29 -11.69 29.02 -10.07
CA LEU A 29 -11.97 30.21 -9.27
C LEU A 29 -12.40 29.88 -7.83
N LEU A 30 -12.79 28.63 -7.55
CA LEU A 30 -13.04 28.20 -6.19
C LEU A 30 -11.73 28.24 -5.40
N PRO A 31 -11.66 28.94 -4.26
CA PRO A 31 -10.48 28.92 -3.42
C PRO A 31 -10.21 27.47 -3.02
N LEU A 32 -9.00 26.99 -3.28
CA LEU A 32 -8.58 25.69 -2.77
C LEU A 32 -8.87 25.65 -1.27
N PRO A 33 -9.51 24.57 -0.77
CA PRO A 33 -9.74 24.44 0.66
C PRO A 33 -8.40 24.65 1.36
N LYS A 34 -8.38 25.54 2.36
CA LYS A 34 -7.17 25.76 3.14
C LYS A 34 -6.77 24.40 3.70
N PRO A 35 -5.50 23.96 3.53
CA PRO A 35 -5.06 22.71 4.11
C PRO A 35 -5.37 22.77 5.60
N ALA A 36 -5.98 21.71 6.14
CA ALA A 36 -6.23 21.61 7.57
C ALA A 36 -4.90 21.91 8.31
N PRO A 37 -4.93 22.68 9.40
CA PRO A 37 -3.72 22.91 10.18
C PRO A 37 -3.13 21.55 10.53
N PHE A 38 -1.84 21.34 10.23
CA PHE A 38 -1.09 20.17 10.65
C PHE A 38 -1.37 19.96 12.14
N LEU A 39 -2.13 18.92 12.46
CA LEU A 39 -2.30 18.49 13.83
C LEU A 39 -0.93 17.98 14.26
N ASN A 40 -0.24 18.81 15.03
CA ASN A 40 1.03 18.46 15.65
C ASN A 40 0.76 17.55 16.86
N THR A 41 -0.09 16.53 16.67
CA THR A 41 -0.20 15.42 17.61
C THR A 41 1.16 14.76 17.63
N SER A 42 1.76 14.69 18.81
CA SER A 42 3.00 13.96 19.05
C SER A 42 2.92 12.61 18.35
N ARG A 43 3.94 12.30 17.53
CA ARG A 43 4.06 11.17 16.59
C ARG A 43 3.64 9.77 17.08
N GLY A 44 3.43 9.57 18.38
CA GLY A 44 2.95 8.33 18.98
C GLY A 44 1.50 8.37 19.50
N GLN A 45 0.94 9.57 19.75
CA GLN A 45 -0.42 9.74 20.28
C GLN A 45 -1.47 9.25 19.28
N ALA A 46 -1.28 9.55 17.99
CA ALA A 46 -2.22 9.16 16.94
C ALA A 46 -2.40 7.63 16.83
N ILE A 47 -1.34 6.85 17.04
CA ILE A 47 -1.44 5.37 17.00
C ILE A 47 -2.15 4.84 18.25
N GLU A 48 -1.87 5.39 19.43
CA GLU A 48 -2.53 4.97 20.67
C GLU A 48 -4.03 5.35 20.69
N ASP A 49 -4.37 6.52 20.15
CA ASP A 49 -5.77 6.94 19.97
C ASP A 49 -6.48 6.03 18.96
N PHE A 50 -5.78 5.58 17.92
CA PHE A 50 -6.31 4.63 16.94
C PHE A 50 -6.47 3.21 17.51
N LEU A 51 -5.59 2.80 18.44
CA LEU A 51 -5.74 1.54 19.18
C LEU A 51 -6.97 1.54 20.10
N ALA A 52 -7.42 2.72 20.54
CA ALA A 52 -8.67 2.84 21.28
C ALA A 52 -9.90 2.67 20.37
N ASP A 53 -9.75 2.91 19.07
CA ASP A 53 -10.79 2.71 18.09
C ASP A 53 -10.93 1.22 17.77
N LYS A 54 -12.13 0.67 17.97
CA LYS A 54 -12.37 -0.78 17.95
C LYS A 54 -12.49 -1.35 16.54
N ASN A 55 -11.81 -0.77 15.56
CA ASN A 55 -11.81 -1.24 14.16
C ASN A 55 -10.89 -2.46 13.96
N ALA A 56 -10.87 -3.00 12.74
CA ALA A 56 -10.04 -4.16 12.39
C ALA A 56 -8.53 -3.89 12.54
N PHE A 57 -8.07 -2.67 12.24
CA PHE A 57 -6.64 -2.34 12.30
C PHE A 57 -6.10 -2.38 13.74
N GLY A 58 -6.90 -1.93 14.72
CA GLY A 58 -6.56 -2.06 16.14
C GLY A 58 -6.36 -3.52 16.58
N ASP A 59 -7.18 -4.44 16.07
CA ASP A 59 -7.00 -5.88 16.30
C ASP A 59 -5.69 -6.39 15.68
N TYR A 60 -5.35 -5.94 14.46
CA TYR A 60 -4.09 -6.30 13.80
C TYR A 60 -2.85 -5.80 14.55
N LEU A 61 -2.87 -4.57 15.05
CA LEU A 61 -1.78 -4.05 15.87
C LEU A 61 -1.62 -4.83 17.18
N THR A 62 -2.73 -5.22 17.80
CA THR A 62 -2.70 -6.07 19.00
C THR A 62 -2.17 -7.46 18.66
N ALA A 63 -2.59 -8.03 17.52
CA ALA A 63 -2.07 -9.30 17.02
C ALA A 63 -0.55 -9.26 16.81
N ILE A 64 -0.02 -8.17 16.24
CA ILE A 64 1.45 -7.98 16.09
C ILE A 64 2.15 -7.99 17.46
N LYS A 65 1.58 -7.34 18.48
CA LYS A 65 2.17 -7.32 19.83
C LYS A 65 2.16 -8.70 20.50
N LEU A 66 1.23 -9.57 20.13
CA LEU A 66 1.13 -10.95 20.64
C LEU A 66 1.99 -11.94 19.88
N LEU A 67 2.57 -11.56 18.73
CA LEU A 67 3.49 -12.45 18.02
C LEU A 67 4.74 -12.68 18.87
N PRO A 68 5.16 -13.94 19.09
CA PRO A 68 6.45 -14.23 19.69
C PRO A 68 7.56 -13.49 18.93
N ASP A 69 8.55 -12.94 19.64
CA ASP A 69 9.51 -11.97 19.10
C ASP A 69 10.07 -12.39 17.74
N MET A 70 9.54 -11.75 16.71
CA MET A 70 9.90 -12.00 15.32
C MET A 70 11.25 -11.39 14.96
N ARG A 71 11.87 -10.57 15.83
CA ARG A 71 13.21 -10.02 15.57
C ARG A 71 14.29 -11.08 15.57
N ALA A 72 14.03 -12.25 16.17
CA ALA A 72 14.85 -13.43 15.96
C ALA A 72 14.86 -13.92 14.49
N TRP A 73 13.99 -13.39 13.61
CA TRP A 73 13.84 -13.81 12.21
C TRP A 73 14.54 -12.88 11.20
N ASP A 74 14.78 -11.60 11.53
CA ASP A 74 15.25 -10.59 10.56
C ASP A 74 16.67 -10.06 10.87
N THR A 75 17.25 -10.42 12.02
CA THR A 75 18.66 -10.15 12.26
C THR A 75 19.52 -11.16 11.50
N ARG A 76 20.01 -10.75 10.32
CA ARG A 76 21.26 -11.27 9.73
C ARG A 76 22.45 -10.98 10.66
N GLN A 77 22.47 -11.56 11.86
CA GLN A 77 23.67 -11.65 12.68
C GLN A 77 24.38 -12.96 12.32
N GLU A 78 25.58 -12.81 11.77
CA GLU A 78 26.17 -13.71 10.77
C GLU A 78 26.60 -15.11 11.22
N ASP A 79 26.57 -15.52 12.49
CA ASP A 79 27.33 -16.75 12.84
C ASP A 79 26.60 -17.85 13.63
N THR A 80 25.31 -17.74 14.00
CA THR A 80 24.66 -18.85 14.75
C THR A 80 23.12 -18.92 14.73
N ILE A 81 22.42 -18.02 14.04
CA ILE A 81 20.96 -17.95 13.99
C ILE A 81 20.49 -18.24 12.56
N VAL A 82 20.67 -19.50 12.13
CA VAL A 82 20.23 -20.00 10.81
C VAL A 82 19.13 -21.06 10.97
N SER A 83 18.72 -21.44 12.19
CA SER A 83 18.04 -22.74 12.36
C SER A 83 16.51 -22.74 12.29
N PHE A 84 15.82 -21.61 12.50
CA PHE A 84 14.34 -21.63 12.57
C PHE A 84 13.67 -20.73 11.53
N SER A 85 14.25 -19.56 11.22
CA SER A 85 13.77 -18.76 10.08
C SER A 85 13.91 -19.55 8.79
N ASP A 86 15.04 -20.22 8.59
CA ASP A 86 15.30 -20.96 7.36
C ASP A 86 14.47 -22.22 7.29
N GLU A 87 14.21 -22.89 8.41
CA GLU A 87 13.27 -24.02 8.47
C GLU A 87 11.85 -23.55 8.07
N LEU A 88 11.43 -22.37 8.55
CA LEU A 88 10.11 -21.82 8.28
C LEU A 88 9.99 -21.22 6.87
N PHE A 89 11.04 -20.57 6.36
CA PHE A 89 11.11 -20.09 4.97
C PHE A 89 11.22 -21.26 4.00
N HIS A 90 12.02 -22.27 4.32
CA HIS A 90 12.07 -23.50 3.54
C HIS A 90 10.71 -24.22 3.55
N PHE A 91 10.01 -24.22 4.69
CA PHE A 91 8.65 -24.73 4.79
C PHE A 91 7.65 -23.93 3.94
N LEU A 92 7.86 -22.61 3.78
CA LEU A 92 7.05 -21.76 2.92
C LEU A 92 7.40 -21.91 1.43
N ASP A 93 8.67 -22.08 1.10
CA ASP A 93 9.17 -22.07 -0.29
C ASP A 93 9.18 -23.45 -0.95
N THR A 94 9.05 -24.54 -0.18
CA THR A 94 9.10 -25.90 -0.73
C THR A 94 7.78 -26.64 -0.57
N ASP A 95 7.38 -27.31 -1.64
CA ASP A 95 6.26 -28.27 -1.67
C ASP A 95 6.69 -29.67 -1.25
N GLU A 96 7.99 -29.88 -0.99
CA GLU A 96 8.58 -31.17 -0.66
C GLU A 96 8.45 -31.55 0.82
N VAL A 97 7.95 -30.64 1.68
CA VAL A 97 7.84 -30.94 3.10
C VAL A 97 6.69 -31.91 3.35
N THR A 98 7.02 -33.14 3.71
CA THR A 98 6.04 -34.19 4.05
C THR A 98 5.67 -34.19 5.53
N GLU A 99 6.47 -33.59 6.40
CA GLU A 99 6.25 -33.57 7.85
C GLU A 99 6.56 -32.20 8.46
N VAL A 100 5.69 -31.74 9.38
CA VAL A 100 5.90 -30.50 10.12
C VAL A 100 6.69 -30.80 11.39
N GLY A 101 7.88 -30.19 11.52
CA GLY A 101 8.70 -30.28 12.72
C GLY A 101 7.99 -29.74 13.97
N ASP A 102 8.22 -30.36 15.13
CA ASP A 102 7.57 -29.99 16.40
C ASP A 102 7.79 -28.53 16.79
N LYS A 103 8.95 -27.96 16.45
CA LYS A 103 9.25 -26.54 16.69
C LYS A 103 8.29 -25.60 15.95
N VAL A 104 7.91 -25.94 14.72
CA VAL A 104 6.97 -25.14 13.91
C VAL A 104 5.57 -25.24 14.52
N LYS A 105 5.13 -26.43 14.92
CA LYS A 105 3.85 -26.62 15.62
C LYS A 105 3.79 -25.83 16.92
N ASP A 106 4.82 -25.94 17.75
CA ASP A 106 4.93 -25.19 19.02
C ASP A 106 4.92 -23.67 18.80
N TYR A 107 5.54 -23.20 17.73
CA TYR A 107 5.53 -21.78 17.38
C TYR A 107 4.13 -21.32 16.96
N ILE A 108 3.45 -22.09 16.10
CA ILE A 108 2.09 -21.78 15.66
C ILE A 108 1.09 -21.82 16.82
N GLU A 109 1.25 -22.75 17.75
CA GLU A 109 0.45 -22.81 18.97
C GLU A 109 0.59 -21.51 19.79
N LYS A 110 1.81 -21.00 19.96
CA LYS A 110 2.05 -19.71 20.62
C LYS A 110 1.48 -18.52 19.85
N CYS A 111 1.30 -18.64 18.54
CA CYS A 111 0.71 -17.60 17.70
C CYS A 111 -0.82 -17.61 17.69
N GLN A 112 -1.49 -18.62 18.25
CA GLN A 112 -2.94 -18.74 18.23
C GLN A 112 -3.69 -17.49 18.73
N PRO A 113 -3.29 -16.83 19.83
CA PRO A 113 -3.94 -15.59 20.27
C PRO A 113 -3.84 -14.46 19.23
N SER A 114 -2.71 -14.39 18.52
CA SER A 114 -2.48 -13.42 17.45
C SER A 114 -3.37 -13.71 16.24
N LEU A 115 -3.41 -14.97 15.79
CA LEU A 115 -4.24 -15.40 14.66
C LEU A 115 -5.74 -15.20 14.92
N GLN A 116 -6.20 -15.44 16.16
CA GLN A 116 -7.59 -15.18 16.55
C GLN A 116 -7.97 -13.71 16.42
N LEU A 117 -7.08 -12.79 16.80
CA LEU A 117 -7.28 -11.35 16.63
C LEU A 117 -7.28 -10.94 15.16
N VAL A 118 -6.42 -11.53 14.33
CA VAL A 118 -6.46 -11.27 12.88
C VAL A 118 -7.82 -11.67 12.30
N ARG A 119 -8.29 -12.87 12.59
CA ARG A 119 -9.61 -13.32 12.13
C ARG A 119 -10.75 -12.47 12.70
N GLN A 120 -10.60 -11.95 13.91
CA GLN A 120 -11.55 -11.01 14.49
C GLN A 120 -11.59 -9.70 13.70
N GLY A 121 -10.42 -9.12 13.39
CA GLY A 121 -10.33 -7.92 12.56
C GLY A 121 -10.96 -8.11 11.18
N ILE A 122 -10.62 -9.21 10.50
CA ILE A 122 -11.16 -9.55 9.18
C ILE A 122 -12.70 -9.59 9.20
N ARG A 123 -13.30 -10.16 10.25
CA ARG A 123 -14.77 -10.23 10.39
C ARG A 123 -15.46 -8.88 10.58
N LYS A 124 -14.75 -7.86 11.06
CA LYS A 124 -15.35 -6.52 11.24
C LYS A 124 -15.57 -5.80 9.91
N ASN A 125 -14.72 -6.07 8.91
CA ASN A 125 -14.76 -5.43 7.59
C ASN A 125 -14.80 -3.89 7.64
N ASP A 126 -14.16 -3.30 8.65
CA ASP A 126 -14.11 -1.86 8.92
C ASP A 126 -12.67 -1.35 9.04
N CYS A 127 -11.71 -2.04 8.40
CA CYS A 127 -10.31 -1.65 8.46
C CYS A 127 -10.10 -0.24 7.89
N VAL A 128 -9.62 0.63 8.77
CA VAL A 128 -9.12 1.96 8.44
C VAL A 128 -7.70 2.01 8.97
N VAL A 129 -6.73 2.37 8.15
CA VAL A 129 -5.36 2.61 8.63
C VAL A 129 -5.20 4.06 9.09
N PRO A 130 -4.29 4.35 10.04
CA PRO A 130 -3.99 5.71 10.44
C PRO A 130 -3.60 6.58 9.24
N GLU A 131 -4.07 7.83 9.25
CA GLU A 131 -3.71 8.81 8.23
C GLU A 131 -2.20 9.02 8.22
N TYR A 132 -1.60 8.96 7.03
CA TYR A 132 -0.17 9.19 6.86
C TYR A 132 0.11 10.69 6.76
N THR A 133 0.85 11.23 7.71
CA THR A 133 0.99 12.69 7.87
C THR A 133 2.32 13.24 7.37
N SER A 134 3.35 12.41 7.18
CA SER A 134 4.70 12.88 6.85
C SER A 134 5.56 11.79 6.20
N PHE A 135 6.38 12.17 5.22
CA PHE A 135 7.34 11.27 4.56
C PHE A 135 8.37 10.64 5.52
N GLU A 136 8.63 11.31 6.64
CA GLU A 136 9.54 10.82 7.66
C GLU A 136 8.85 9.90 8.69
N GLU A 137 7.52 9.76 8.61
CA GLU A 137 6.74 8.88 9.48
C GLU A 137 7.14 7.42 9.27
N LYS A 138 7.52 6.77 10.37
CA LYS A 138 7.91 5.36 10.35
C LYS A 138 6.65 4.51 10.42
N LEU A 139 6.60 3.47 9.60
CA LEU A 139 5.48 2.54 9.53
C LEU A 139 5.91 1.13 9.97
N PRO A 140 6.39 0.96 11.23
CA PRO A 140 6.96 -0.32 11.68
C PRO A 140 5.92 -1.45 11.69
N TYR A 141 4.63 -1.12 11.79
CA TYR A 141 3.54 -2.11 11.79
C TYR A 141 3.46 -2.88 10.47
N LEU A 142 3.85 -2.30 9.33
CA LEU A 142 3.76 -2.97 8.03
C LEU A 142 4.61 -4.24 7.95
N ALA A 143 5.78 -4.24 8.59
CA ALA A 143 6.60 -5.45 8.71
C ALA A 143 5.91 -6.52 9.58
N GLY A 144 5.29 -6.10 10.69
CA GLY A 144 4.50 -6.97 11.56
C GLY A 144 3.31 -7.61 10.86
N ILE A 145 2.56 -6.85 10.04
CA ILE A 145 1.44 -7.36 9.23
C ILE A 145 1.93 -8.45 8.27
N ARG A 146 3.06 -8.23 7.56
CA ARG A 146 3.63 -9.27 6.69
C ARG A 146 4.01 -10.52 7.49
N GLY A 147 4.46 -10.35 8.72
CA GLY A 147 4.68 -11.45 9.66
C GLY A 147 3.41 -12.23 9.95
N LEU A 148 2.30 -11.55 10.28
CA LEU A 148 1.00 -12.19 10.48
C LEU A 148 0.55 -13.02 9.27
N ALA A 149 0.70 -12.48 8.06
CA ALA A 149 0.36 -13.20 6.82
C ALA A 149 1.16 -14.50 6.66
N ARG A 150 2.47 -14.47 6.96
CA ARG A 150 3.30 -15.69 6.92
C ARG A 150 2.85 -16.72 7.96
N VAL A 151 2.52 -16.29 9.18
CA VAL A 151 2.04 -17.20 10.23
C VAL A 151 0.70 -17.84 9.82
N LEU A 152 -0.21 -17.09 9.21
CA LEU A 152 -1.45 -17.64 8.61
C LEU A 152 -1.13 -18.72 7.58
N VAL A 153 -0.20 -18.46 6.65
CA VAL A 153 0.21 -19.45 5.65
C VAL A 153 0.84 -20.69 6.28
N VAL A 154 1.72 -20.55 7.27
CA VAL A 154 2.32 -21.71 7.95
C VAL A 154 1.24 -22.56 8.62
N GLU A 155 0.28 -21.94 9.32
CA GLU A 155 -0.85 -22.68 9.89
C GLU A 155 -1.70 -23.36 8.80
N GLY A 156 -1.91 -22.69 7.65
CA GLY A 156 -2.58 -23.26 6.50
C GLY A 156 -1.86 -24.51 5.96
N LYS A 157 -0.54 -24.45 5.80
CA LYS A 157 0.28 -25.60 5.36
C LYS A 157 0.24 -26.76 6.36
N ILE A 158 0.19 -26.49 7.67
CA ILE A 158 -0.02 -27.54 8.69
C ILE A 158 -1.34 -28.27 8.46
N LYS A 159 -2.42 -27.52 8.16
CA LYS A 159 -3.73 -28.11 7.85
C LYS A 159 -3.70 -28.89 6.55
N GLU A 160 -3.04 -28.38 5.51
CA GLU A 160 -2.86 -29.09 4.24
C GLU A 160 -2.21 -30.46 4.45
N LEU A 161 -1.13 -30.52 5.24
CA LEU A 161 -0.42 -31.78 5.52
C LEU A 161 -1.24 -32.77 6.33
N SER A 162 -2.25 -32.30 7.06
CA SER A 162 -3.23 -33.17 7.74
C SER A 162 -4.42 -33.59 6.87
N GLY A 163 -4.47 -33.15 5.61
CA GLY A 163 -5.57 -33.39 4.67
C GLY A 163 -6.77 -32.44 4.84
N ASP A 164 -6.68 -31.45 5.72
CA ASP A 164 -7.70 -30.40 5.89
C ASP A 164 -7.49 -29.27 4.89
N TYR A 165 -7.76 -29.55 3.61
CA TYR A 165 -7.61 -28.58 2.52
C TYR A 165 -8.55 -27.39 2.65
N TYR A 166 -9.75 -27.59 3.23
CA TYR A 166 -10.70 -26.52 3.46
C TYR A 166 -10.12 -25.50 4.47
N GLY A 167 -9.67 -25.99 5.62
CA GLY A 167 -9.07 -25.13 6.63
C GLY A 167 -7.75 -24.50 6.19
N ALA A 168 -6.98 -25.17 5.31
CA ALA A 168 -5.79 -24.61 4.68
C ALA A 168 -6.15 -23.41 3.78
N CYS A 169 -7.10 -23.60 2.86
CA CYS A 169 -7.59 -22.54 1.98
C CYS A 169 -8.16 -21.36 2.77
N GLU A 170 -8.91 -21.59 3.86
CA GLU A 170 -9.39 -20.49 4.73
C GLU A 170 -8.22 -19.65 5.26
N ASN A 171 -7.14 -20.27 5.72
CA ASN A 171 -5.98 -19.56 6.24
C ASN A 171 -5.25 -18.74 5.16
N TYR A 172 -5.13 -19.26 3.93
CA TYR A 172 -4.52 -18.53 2.82
C TYR A 172 -5.38 -17.34 2.37
N LEU A 173 -6.70 -17.53 2.34
CA LEU A 173 -7.65 -16.46 2.06
C LEU A 173 -7.66 -15.39 3.16
N ASP A 174 -7.48 -15.77 4.42
CA ASP A 174 -7.33 -14.81 5.52
C ASP A 174 -6.08 -13.94 5.35
N ALA A 175 -4.98 -14.47 4.80
CA ALA A 175 -3.81 -13.67 4.46
C ALA A 175 -4.14 -12.63 3.37
N ILE A 176 -4.89 -13.01 2.34
CA ILE A 176 -5.32 -12.09 1.26
C ILE A 176 -6.25 -10.99 1.81
N ARG A 177 -7.22 -11.36 2.65
CA ARG A 177 -8.12 -10.40 3.31
C ARG A 177 -7.35 -9.40 4.16
N LEU A 178 -6.35 -9.86 4.92
CA LEU A 178 -5.47 -9.00 5.70
C LEU A 178 -4.71 -8.01 4.79
N GLY A 179 -4.21 -8.45 3.64
CA GLY A 179 -3.55 -7.59 2.65
C GLY A 179 -4.48 -6.48 2.15
N ASN A 180 -5.69 -6.86 1.73
CA ASN A 180 -6.70 -5.93 1.22
C ASN A 180 -7.13 -4.92 2.28
N ASP A 181 -7.31 -5.35 3.52
CA ASP A 181 -7.66 -4.47 4.63
C ASP A 181 -6.61 -3.38 4.88
N ILE A 182 -5.32 -3.71 4.77
CA ILE A 182 -4.24 -2.75 4.99
C ILE A 182 -4.12 -1.73 3.85
N ALA A 183 -4.62 -2.04 2.64
CA ALA A 183 -4.68 -1.06 1.56
C ALA A 183 -5.77 0.00 1.78
N LYS A 184 -6.85 -0.33 2.51
CA LYS A 184 -7.98 0.59 2.73
C LYS A 184 -7.52 1.79 3.54
N GLY A 185 -7.73 2.99 3.00
CA GLY A 185 -7.33 4.22 3.69
C GLY A 185 -5.87 4.62 3.50
N GLY A 186 -4.98 3.71 3.09
CA GLY A 186 -3.53 3.91 3.08
C GLY A 186 -2.96 4.69 1.89
N VAL A 187 -1.64 4.88 1.92
CA VAL A 187 -0.85 5.54 0.86
C VAL A 187 -0.12 4.50 0.00
N LEU A 188 0.76 4.93 -0.91
CA LEU A 188 1.41 4.02 -1.87
C LEU A 188 2.08 2.81 -1.20
N ILE A 189 2.77 3.03 -0.07
CA ILE A 189 3.45 1.95 0.65
C ILE A 189 2.49 0.89 1.21
N HIS A 190 1.28 1.27 1.62
CA HIS A 190 0.24 0.33 2.04
C HIS A 190 -0.22 -0.54 0.87
N GLY A 191 -0.41 0.05 -0.31
CA GLY A 191 -0.73 -0.68 -1.53
C GLY A 191 0.36 -1.68 -1.93
N LEU A 192 1.64 -1.31 -1.81
CA LEU A 192 2.77 -2.22 -2.07
C LEU A 192 2.83 -3.38 -1.06
N VAL A 193 2.53 -3.11 0.21
CA VAL A 193 2.48 -4.15 1.25
C VAL A 193 1.30 -5.08 1.04
N ASN A 194 0.14 -4.57 0.62
CA ASN A 194 -0.99 -5.40 0.18
C ASN A 194 -0.58 -6.37 -0.93
N LEU A 195 0.05 -5.89 -2.01
CA LEU A 195 0.54 -6.75 -3.09
C LEU A 195 1.47 -7.87 -2.59
N ALA A 196 2.39 -7.54 -1.68
CA ALA A 196 3.29 -8.53 -1.10
C ALA A 196 2.57 -9.58 -0.24
N ILE A 197 1.54 -9.17 0.52
CA ILE A 197 0.74 -10.07 1.35
C ILE A 197 -0.16 -10.97 0.50
N ASN A 198 -0.79 -10.41 -0.53
CA ASN A 198 -1.60 -11.18 -1.46
C ASN A 198 -0.74 -12.19 -2.23
N GLY A 199 0.49 -11.83 -2.59
CA GLY A 199 1.47 -12.77 -3.15
C GLY A 199 1.71 -13.96 -2.21
N ILE A 200 1.99 -13.71 -0.92
CA ILE A 200 2.19 -14.76 0.09
C ILE A 200 0.98 -15.72 0.16
N GLY A 201 -0.25 -15.20 0.17
CA GLY A 201 -1.46 -16.03 0.21
C GLY A 201 -1.73 -16.78 -1.09
N LEU A 202 -1.53 -16.13 -2.25
CA LEU A 202 -1.78 -16.71 -3.57
C LEU A 202 -0.76 -17.78 -3.96
N GLU A 203 0.52 -17.58 -3.62
CA GLU A 203 1.57 -18.57 -3.84
C GLU A 203 1.29 -19.84 -3.02
N ALA A 204 0.79 -19.69 -1.79
CA ALA A 204 0.45 -20.81 -0.94
C ALA A 204 -0.82 -21.56 -1.40
N ILE A 205 -1.86 -20.85 -1.85
CA ILE A 205 -3.13 -21.49 -2.21
C ILE A 205 -3.05 -22.25 -3.53
N ALA A 206 -2.24 -21.78 -4.50
CA ALA A 206 -2.18 -22.32 -5.85
C ALA A 206 -1.91 -23.84 -5.91
N PRO A 207 -0.86 -24.39 -5.26
CA PRO A 207 -0.62 -25.84 -5.27
C PRO A 207 -1.68 -26.64 -4.51
N THR A 208 -2.32 -26.04 -3.51
CA THR A 208 -3.39 -26.69 -2.72
C THR A 208 -4.64 -26.93 -3.56
N LEU A 209 -4.92 -26.10 -4.57
CA LEU A 209 -6.12 -26.21 -5.41
C LEU A 209 -6.22 -27.55 -6.16
N GLU A 210 -5.10 -28.18 -6.50
CA GLU A 210 -5.09 -29.48 -7.19
C GLU A 210 -5.58 -30.64 -6.30
N LYS A 211 -5.43 -30.49 -4.98
CA LYS A 211 -5.77 -31.50 -3.98
C LYS A 211 -7.09 -31.20 -3.27
N ALA A 212 -7.55 -29.95 -3.36
CA ALA A 212 -8.74 -29.44 -2.71
C ALA A 212 -10.03 -30.13 -3.22
N ASP A 213 -10.98 -30.34 -2.32
CA ASP A 213 -12.29 -30.86 -2.67
C ASP A 213 -13.18 -29.77 -3.32
N ALA A 214 -14.31 -30.18 -3.90
CA ALA A 214 -15.23 -29.25 -4.58
C ALA A 214 -15.72 -28.13 -3.64
N ARG A 215 -15.92 -28.43 -2.35
CA ARG A 215 -16.34 -27.45 -1.35
C ARG A 215 -15.27 -26.38 -1.11
N SER A 216 -14.01 -26.79 -0.99
CA SER A 216 -12.87 -25.89 -0.82
C SER A 216 -12.71 -24.98 -2.04
N LEU A 217 -12.82 -25.55 -3.25
CA LEU A 217 -12.74 -24.78 -4.49
C LEU A 217 -13.87 -23.73 -4.61
N GLU A 218 -15.11 -24.11 -4.27
CA GLU A 218 -16.25 -23.18 -4.28
C GLU A 218 -16.03 -22.01 -3.31
N MET A 219 -15.52 -22.29 -2.11
CA MET A 219 -15.14 -21.26 -1.15
C MET A 219 -14.06 -20.32 -1.72
N VAL A 220 -12.99 -20.87 -2.32
CA VAL A 220 -11.90 -20.06 -2.88
C VAL A 220 -12.42 -19.14 -3.98
N VAL A 221 -13.19 -19.66 -4.93
CA VAL A 221 -13.77 -18.86 -6.02
C VAL A 221 -14.67 -17.76 -5.47
N LYS A 222 -15.54 -18.10 -4.52
CA LYS A 222 -16.45 -17.13 -3.90
C LYS A 222 -15.68 -16.00 -3.23
N VAL A 223 -14.74 -16.35 -2.35
CA VAL A 223 -14.00 -15.36 -1.55
C VAL A 223 -13.10 -14.52 -2.44
N LEU A 224 -12.36 -15.10 -3.39
CA LEU A 224 -11.52 -14.31 -4.29
C LEU A 224 -12.33 -13.35 -5.16
N GLY A 225 -13.52 -13.74 -5.61
CA GLY A 225 -14.42 -12.83 -6.34
C GLY A 225 -14.95 -11.68 -5.49
N GLU A 226 -15.26 -11.95 -4.21
CA GLU A 226 -15.63 -10.92 -3.23
C GLU A 226 -14.45 -9.95 -2.99
N GLU A 227 -13.24 -10.49 -2.79
CA GLU A 227 -12.03 -9.71 -2.55
C GLU A 227 -11.59 -8.88 -3.75
N GLU A 228 -11.68 -9.41 -4.98
CA GLU A 228 -11.41 -8.66 -6.21
C GLU A 228 -12.31 -7.43 -6.35
N SER A 229 -13.60 -7.59 -5.98
CA SER A 229 -14.58 -6.49 -5.99
C SER A 229 -14.30 -5.42 -4.93
N ASN A 230 -13.55 -5.77 -3.87
CA ASN A 230 -13.20 -4.91 -2.75
C ASN A 230 -11.81 -4.27 -2.88
N LEU A 231 -11.09 -4.52 -3.97
CA LEU A 231 -9.76 -3.94 -4.18
C LEU A 231 -9.81 -2.41 -4.23
N VAL A 232 -8.88 -1.77 -3.52
CA VAL A 232 -8.70 -0.31 -3.56
C VAL A 232 -8.15 0.08 -4.93
N PRO A 233 -8.83 0.96 -5.70
CA PRO A 233 -8.33 1.39 -6.99
C PRO A 233 -6.98 2.10 -6.86
N VAL A 234 -6.04 1.79 -7.76
CA VAL A 234 -4.70 2.44 -7.78
C VAL A 234 -4.81 3.96 -7.85
N SER A 235 -5.81 4.49 -8.55
CA SER A 235 -6.07 5.94 -8.63
C SER A 235 -6.39 6.57 -7.28
N GLU A 236 -7.05 5.85 -6.37
CA GLU A 236 -7.33 6.35 -5.02
C GLU A 236 -6.04 6.45 -4.20
N VAL A 237 -5.22 5.39 -4.24
CA VAL A 237 -3.91 5.36 -3.57
C VAL A 237 -2.99 6.48 -4.08
N MET A 238 -2.94 6.66 -5.40
CA MET A 238 -2.14 7.72 -6.04
C MET A 238 -2.70 9.12 -5.75
N GLY A 239 -4.01 9.26 -5.57
CA GLY A 239 -4.65 10.51 -5.16
C GLY A 239 -4.14 10.97 -3.78
N LYS A 240 -4.14 10.06 -2.80
CA LYS A 240 -3.61 10.34 -1.46
C LYS A 240 -2.13 10.66 -1.46
N GLU A 241 -1.34 9.87 -2.20
CA GLU A 241 0.10 10.12 -2.34
C GLU A 241 0.37 11.51 -2.93
N HIS A 242 -0.42 11.91 -3.94
CA HIS A 242 -0.34 13.23 -4.55
C HIS A 242 -0.66 14.35 -3.54
N GLU A 243 -1.73 14.20 -2.74
CA GLU A 243 -2.10 15.17 -1.71
C GLU A 243 -0.98 15.38 -0.69
N ILE A 244 -0.39 14.29 -0.19
CA ILE A 244 0.74 14.34 0.76
C ILE A 244 1.96 15.01 0.12
N LEU A 245 2.26 14.69 -1.14
CA LEU A 245 3.37 15.32 -1.87
C LEU A 245 3.15 16.83 -2.04
N VAL A 246 1.94 17.26 -2.38
CA VAL A 246 1.59 18.69 -2.50
C VAL A 246 1.74 19.40 -1.15
N GLN A 247 1.21 18.81 -0.07
CA GLN A 247 1.35 19.37 1.28
C GLN A 247 2.82 19.50 1.68
N TYR A 248 3.64 18.51 1.35
CA TYR A 248 5.06 18.53 1.65
C TYR A 248 5.83 19.59 0.84
N ILE A 249 5.50 19.75 -0.44
CA ILE A 249 6.07 20.83 -1.28
C ILE A 249 5.70 22.20 -0.71
N ASP A 250 4.43 22.40 -0.34
CA ASP A 250 3.96 23.65 0.28
C ASP A 250 4.68 23.93 1.60
N TYR A 251 4.88 22.90 2.43
CA TYR A 251 5.62 22.99 3.68
C TYR A 251 7.09 23.39 3.43
N ALA A 252 7.77 22.72 2.50
CA ALA A 252 9.16 23.00 2.15
C ALA A 252 9.33 24.41 1.54
N ALA A 253 8.34 24.89 0.77
CA ALA A 253 8.37 26.25 0.20
C ALA A 253 8.28 27.35 1.28
N ARG A 254 7.56 27.08 2.39
CA ARG A 254 7.44 28.01 3.54
C ARG A 254 8.70 28.00 4.40
N ASP A 255 9.33 26.85 4.57
CA ASP A 255 10.59 26.69 5.30
C ASP A 255 11.79 26.54 4.35
N ARG A 256 12.29 27.68 3.84
CA ARG A 256 13.44 27.74 2.92
C ARG A 256 14.68 27.01 3.43
N SER A 257 14.83 26.86 4.75
CA SER A 257 15.98 26.16 5.33
C SER A 257 15.93 24.64 5.05
N ARG A 258 14.74 24.08 4.88
CA ARG A 258 14.52 22.65 4.58
C ARG A 258 14.45 22.34 3.09
N ALA A 259 14.01 23.28 2.25
CA ALA A 259 14.00 23.12 0.79
C ALA A 259 15.38 22.76 0.20
N VAL A 260 16.47 23.20 0.85
CA VAL A 260 17.85 22.92 0.41
C VAL A 260 18.23 21.45 0.64
N ASN A 261 17.68 20.78 1.65
CA ASN A 261 18.03 19.39 1.96
C ASN A 261 17.39 18.37 1.00
N LEU A 262 16.26 18.72 0.37
CA LEU A 262 15.52 17.87 -0.56
C LEU A 262 16.29 17.51 -1.83
N VAL A 263 17.15 18.41 -2.31
CA VAL A 263 17.90 18.21 -3.56
C VAL A 263 19.22 17.46 -3.31
N SER A 264 19.62 17.29 -2.05
CA SER A 264 20.95 16.78 -1.69
C SER A 264 20.97 15.38 -1.07
N SER A 265 19.84 14.70 -0.87
CA SER A 265 19.84 13.33 -0.34
C SER A 265 20.42 12.34 -1.36
N PRO A 266 21.64 11.81 -1.15
CA PRO A 266 22.22 10.84 -2.04
C PRO A 266 21.64 9.46 -1.70
N MET A 267 20.92 8.84 -2.64
CA MET A 267 20.51 7.43 -2.55
C MET A 267 21.69 6.45 -2.76
N GLY A 268 22.93 6.87 -2.55
CA GLY A 268 24.11 6.01 -2.71
C GLY A 268 25.34 6.62 -2.06
N GLY A 269 26.09 5.80 -1.30
CA GLY A 269 27.22 6.16 -0.44
C GLY A 269 28.45 6.75 -1.14
N GLY A 270 28.30 7.89 -1.81
CA GLY A 270 29.37 8.68 -2.40
C GLY A 270 29.80 9.82 -1.47
N LYS A 271 31.11 10.03 -1.34
CA LYS A 271 31.76 11.06 -0.51
C LYS A 271 31.09 12.44 -0.64
N ARG A 272 30.81 13.07 0.52
CA ARG A 272 30.24 14.44 0.65
C ARG A 272 31.05 15.45 -0.18
N ARG A 273 30.46 15.98 -1.26
CA ARG A 273 30.93 17.23 -1.90
C ARG A 273 30.37 18.43 -1.13
N GLN A 274 31.15 19.51 -1.05
CA GLN A 274 30.71 20.77 -0.44
C GLN A 274 29.47 21.32 -1.15
N PRO A 275 28.53 21.96 -0.43
CA PRO A 275 27.29 22.47 -1.00
C PRO A 275 27.57 23.65 -1.93
N GLY A 276 27.46 23.43 -3.24
CA GLY A 276 27.21 24.51 -4.19
C GLY A 276 25.75 24.96 -4.05
N THR A 277 25.47 26.26 -4.21
CA THR A 277 24.11 26.79 -4.28
C THR A 277 23.35 26.14 -5.43
N VAL A 278 22.34 25.32 -5.12
CA VAL A 278 21.49 24.67 -6.13
C VAL A 278 20.32 25.60 -6.44
N ASP A 279 20.36 26.27 -7.60
CA ASP A 279 19.34 27.21 -8.09
C ASP A 279 18.19 26.52 -8.85
N GLY A 280 17.65 25.44 -8.30
CA GLY A 280 16.48 24.77 -8.88
C GLY A 280 16.04 23.53 -8.11
N VAL A 281 14.74 23.42 -7.85
CA VAL A 281 14.08 22.19 -7.39
C VAL A 281 13.48 21.51 -8.61
N LEU A 282 13.92 20.29 -8.90
CA LEU A 282 13.33 19.44 -9.95
C LEU A 282 12.16 18.66 -9.35
N LEU A 283 10.95 18.89 -9.85
CA LEU A 283 9.76 18.10 -9.51
C LEU A 283 9.40 17.21 -10.68
N LEU A 284 9.08 15.94 -10.41
CA LEU A 284 8.55 14.99 -11.39
C LEU A 284 7.07 14.77 -11.04
N VAL A 285 6.16 15.11 -11.94
CA VAL A 285 4.71 14.91 -11.74
C VAL A 285 4.18 13.97 -12.82
N PRO A 286 3.53 12.84 -12.46
CA PRO A 286 2.88 11.97 -13.42
C PRO A 286 1.63 12.62 -14.01
N ASP A 287 1.43 12.50 -15.32
CA ASP A 287 0.24 12.98 -16.01
C ASP A 287 -0.87 11.92 -15.96
N ASN A 288 -1.91 12.16 -15.15
CA ASN A 288 -3.02 11.23 -14.92
C ASN A 288 -3.98 11.08 -16.11
N ALA A 289 -3.80 11.85 -17.20
CA ALA A 289 -4.76 11.87 -18.31
C ALA A 289 -4.45 10.86 -19.44
N MET A 290 -3.29 10.21 -19.44
CA MET A 290 -2.93 9.20 -20.45
C MET A 290 -2.10 8.10 -19.82
N ASN A 291 -2.29 6.84 -20.20
CA ASN A 291 -1.43 5.70 -19.86
C ASN A 291 0.02 5.82 -20.44
N ASN A 292 0.55 7.03 -20.56
CA ASN A 292 1.91 7.36 -20.95
C ASN A 292 2.48 8.35 -19.93
N VAL A 293 3.61 7.99 -19.32
CA VAL A 293 4.32 8.85 -18.36
C VAL A 293 4.85 10.08 -19.10
N ALA A 294 4.18 11.23 -18.95
CA ALA A 294 4.74 12.51 -19.35
C ALA A 294 5.44 13.15 -18.15
N TRP A 295 6.74 13.46 -18.31
CA TRP A 295 7.56 14.09 -17.29
C TRP A 295 7.49 15.61 -17.44
N ILE A 296 6.99 16.32 -16.41
CA ILE A 296 7.00 17.79 -16.36
C ILE A 296 8.19 18.24 -15.52
N TYR A 297 9.06 19.08 -16.10
CA TYR A 297 10.18 19.71 -15.41
C TYR A 297 9.79 21.11 -14.95
N LEU A 298 9.75 21.35 -13.64
CA LEU A 298 9.70 22.70 -13.09
C LEU A 298 11.09 23.07 -12.58
N VAL A 299 11.60 24.24 -12.97
CA VAL A 299 12.81 24.84 -12.40
C VAL A 299 12.41 26.15 -11.73
N LEU A 300 12.51 26.18 -10.41
CA LEU A 300 12.27 27.37 -9.60
C LEU A 300 13.60 28.13 -9.41
N ASN A 301 13.76 29.26 -10.10
CA ASN A 301 14.89 30.16 -9.90
C ASN A 301 14.37 31.49 -9.34
N ARG A 302 14.85 31.87 -8.15
CA ARG A 302 14.53 33.16 -7.47
C ARG A 302 13.04 33.53 -7.42
N GLY A 303 12.17 32.57 -7.12
CA GLY A 303 10.74 32.83 -6.96
C GLY A 303 9.97 33.14 -8.25
N ARG A 304 10.54 32.83 -9.42
CA ARG A 304 9.81 32.85 -10.71
C ARG A 304 9.86 31.46 -11.35
N ILE A 305 8.69 30.95 -11.76
CA ILE A 305 8.59 29.79 -12.65
C ILE A 305 9.06 30.26 -14.02
N THR A 306 10.23 29.83 -14.47
CA THR A 306 10.87 30.44 -15.64
C THR A 306 10.62 29.68 -16.94
N ARG A 307 10.40 28.35 -16.93
CA ARG A 307 10.07 27.57 -18.15
C ARG A 307 9.29 26.29 -17.86
N ASN A 308 8.43 25.93 -18.81
CA ASN A 308 7.72 24.66 -18.89
C ASN A 308 8.37 23.86 -20.04
N TYR A 309 9.01 22.72 -19.75
CA TYR A 309 9.54 21.84 -20.79
C TYR A 309 8.64 20.60 -20.91
N ARG A 310 8.02 20.42 -22.09
CA ARG A 310 7.36 19.17 -22.48
C ARG A 310 8.39 18.32 -23.21
N CYS A 311 8.91 17.29 -22.56
CA CYS A 311 9.74 16.30 -23.24
C CYS A 311 8.85 15.16 -23.71
N ARG A 312 8.77 14.95 -25.04
CA ARG A 312 8.03 13.84 -25.65
C ARG A 312 9.05 12.75 -25.97
N LEU A 313 9.11 11.70 -25.16
CA LEU A 313 9.86 10.49 -25.54
C LEU A 313 9.15 9.86 -26.74
N GLN A 314 9.83 9.82 -27.89
CA GLN A 314 9.44 8.92 -28.97
C GLN A 314 9.71 7.49 -28.51
N LYS A 315 8.71 6.61 -28.69
CA LYS A 315 8.83 5.17 -28.44
C LYS A 315 10.11 4.64 -29.10
N VAL A 316 11.05 4.17 -28.29
CA VAL A 316 12.02 3.17 -28.72
C VAL A 316 11.45 1.85 -28.20
N PHE A 317 11.01 1.01 -29.14
CA PHE A 317 10.77 -0.41 -28.89
C PHE A 317 12.13 -1.12 -28.81
#